data_AF-A0A2T4MWY0-F1
#
_entry.id   AF-A0A2T4MWY0-F1
#
_cell.length_a   1.000
_cell.length_b   1.000
_cell.length_c   1.000
_cell.angle_alpha   90.00
_cell.angle_beta   90.00
_cell.angle_gamma   90.00
#
_symmetry.space_group_name_H-M   'P 1'
#
loop_
_entity.id
_entity.type
_entity.pdbx_description
1 polymer ?
#
loop_
_entity_poly.entity_id
_entity_poly.type
_entity_poly.pdbx_seq_one_letter_code
_entity_poly.pdbx_strand_id
1 'polypeptide(L)'
;MEVKQAVPTKEMIDELKADWMQDPCWDIEDTEGFEAVREELAAWSAEYRAVRERQWEEKRKKEEDALRAEFESKGITPFDLFRQLKGCCEEIESLKERVAELEGQIKG
;
A
#
# COMPACT_ATOMS: atom_id res chain seq x y z
N MET A 1 36.13 -5.61 31.76
CA MET A 1 35.64 -6.94 31.33
C MET A 1 35.02 -6.73 29.97
N GLU A 2 35.65 -7.23 28.90
CA GLU A 2 35.04 -7.23 27.57
C GLU A 2 33.92 -8.26 27.58
N VAL A 3 32.67 -7.81 27.57
CA VAL A 3 31.52 -8.69 27.37
C VAL A 3 31.53 -9.05 25.88
N LYS A 4 32.06 -10.22 25.54
CA LYS A 4 31.85 -10.78 24.20
C LYS A 4 30.37 -11.12 24.10
N GLN A 5 29.61 -10.36 23.31
CA GLN A 5 28.24 -10.72 22.99
C GLN A 5 28.24 -12.13 22.39
N ALA A 6 27.42 -13.02 22.95
CA ALA A 6 27.29 -14.38 22.44
C ALA A 6 26.59 -14.32 21.08
N VAL A 7 27.07 -15.09 20.11
CA VAL A 7 26.44 -15.19 18.79
C VAL A 7 25.07 -15.84 18.98
N PRO A 8 23.96 -15.21 18.52
CA PRO A 8 22.62 -15.79 18.58
C PRO A 8 22.57 -17.15 17.87
N THR A 9 21.71 -18.04 18.34
CA THR A 9 21.48 -19.31 17.65
C THR A 9 20.65 -19.10 16.38
N LYS A 10 20.67 -20.08 15.48
CA LYS A 10 19.92 -20.01 14.24
C LYS A 10 18.42 -19.90 14.49
N GLU A 11 17.92 -20.60 15.49
CA GLU A 11 16.51 -20.58 15.91
C GLU A 11 16.10 -19.18 16.36
N MET A 12 16.92 -18.48 17.16
CA MET A 12 16.65 -17.11 17.59
C MET A 12 16.58 -16.13 16.42
N ILE A 13 17.45 -16.31 15.42
CA ILE A 13 17.47 -15.47 14.21
C ILE A 13 16.21 -15.72 13.39
N ASP A 14 15.78 -16.98 13.27
CA ASP A 14 14.60 -17.34 12.49
C ASP A 14 13.30 -16.88 13.17
N GLU A 15 13.23 -16.92 14.51
CA GLU A 15 12.14 -16.31 15.29
C GLU A 15 12.10 -14.79 15.09
N LEU A 16 13.23 -14.09 15.19
CA LEU A 16 13.29 -12.65 14.96
C LEU A 16 12.84 -12.27 13.54
N LYS A 17 13.26 -13.03 12.53
CA LYS A 17 12.81 -12.86 11.14
C LYS A 17 11.30 -13.10 11.02
N ALA A 18 10.75 -14.10 11.69
CA ALA A 18 9.32 -14.38 11.67
C ALA A 18 8.48 -13.24 12.26
N ASP A 19 8.91 -12.69 13.41
CA ASP A 19 8.25 -11.57 14.07
C ASP A 19 8.31 -10.31 13.21
N TRP A 20 9.49 -9.98 12.67
CA TRP A 20 9.67 -8.83 11.79
C TRP A 20 8.85 -8.94 10.50
N MET A 21 8.66 -10.15 9.95
CA MET A 21 7.81 -10.34 8.76
C MET A 21 6.32 -10.01 9.00
N GLN A 22 5.85 -10.03 10.25
CA GLN A 22 4.49 -9.62 10.60
C GLN A 22 4.33 -8.09 10.55
N ASP A 23 5.34 -7.36 11.02
CA ASP A 23 5.35 -5.90 11.04
C ASP A 23 6.76 -5.36 10.73
N PRO A 24 7.13 -5.21 9.44
CA PRO A 24 8.47 -4.78 9.05
C PRO A 24 8.63 -3.25 9.17
N CYS A 25 8.34 -2.68 10.35
CA CYS A 25 8.34 -1.24 10.61
C CYS A 25 9.63 -0.71 11.25
N TRP A 26 10.55 -1.59 11.67
CA TRP A 26 11.87 -1.23 12.21
C TRP A 26 13.02 -1.90 11.42
N ASP A 27 14.25 -1.48 11.70
CA ASP A 27 15.46 -2.08 11.13
C ASP A 27 15.89 -3.27 11.97
N ILE A 28 15.67 -4.47 11.44
CA ILE A 28 15.87 -5.75 12.14
C ILE A 28 17.34 -5.95 12.56
N GLU A 29 18.28 -5.38 11.81
CA GLU A 29 19.72 -5.42 12.08
C GLU A 29 20.16 -4.62 13.33
N ASP A 30 19.31 -3.71 13.80
CA ASP A 30 19.52 -2.91 15.01
C ASP A 30 18.85 -3.53 16.25
N THR A 31 18.36 -4.77 16.14
CA THR A 31 17.79 -5.51 17.27
C THR A 31 18.87 -5.83 18.31
N GLU A 32 18.65 -5.37 19.55
CA GLU A 32 19.56 -5.62 20.68
C GLU A 32 19.73 -7.12 20.93
N GLY A 33 20.98 -7.56 21.12
CA GLY A 33 21.33 -8.96 21.31
C GLY A 33 21.61 -9.73 20.01
N PHE A 34 21.48 -9.09 18.85
CA PHE A 34 21.75 -9.68 17.52
C PHE A 34 22.88 -8.98 16.75
N GLU A 35 23.71 -8.17 17.42
CA GLU A 35 24.76 -7.37 16.78
C GLU A 35 25.81 -8.23 16.07
N ALA A 36 26.05 -9.46 16.57
CA ALA A 36 26.96 -10.42 15.95
C ALA A 36 26.50 -10.91 14.55
N VAL A 37 25.20 -10.76 14.22
CA VAL A 37 24.60 -11.17 12.95
C VAL A 37 23.96 -10.00 12.20
N ARG A 38 24.33 -8.77 12.57
CA ARG A 38 23.83 -7.52 11.96
C ARG A 38 23.92 -7.54 10.43
N GLU A 39 25.07 -7.93 9.88
CA GLU A 39 25.27 -7.96 8.43
C GLU A 39 24.37 -8.98 7.72
N GLU A 40 24.13 -10.15 8.34
CA GLU A 40 23.19 -11.16 7.82
C GLU A 40 21.77 -10.60 7.81
N LEU A 41 21.36 -9.95 8.91
CA LEU A 41 20.03 -9.38 9.07
C LEU A 41 19.78 -8.23 8.08
N ALA A 42 20.77 -7.37 7.86
CA ALA A 42 20.69 -6.27 6.90
C ALA A 42 20.60 -6.79 5.44
N ALA A 43 21.39 -7.80 5.09
CA ALA A 43 21.31 -8.41 3.76
C ALA A 43 19.94 -9.07 3.52
N TRP A 44 19.46 -9.81 4.52
CA TRP A 44 18.16 -10.47 4.47
C TRP A 44 16.99 -9.49 4.38
N SER A 45 16.99 -8.41 5.19
CA SER A 45 15.91 -7.42 5.20
C SER A 45 15.86 -6.63 3.89
N ALA A 46 17.02 -6.30 3.31
CA ALA A 46 17.11 -5.66 2.01
C ALA A 46 16.56 -6.55 0.88
N GLU A 47 16.91 -7.84 0.86
CA GLU A 47 16.36 -8.80 -0.11
C GLU A 47 14.84 -8.94 0.05
N TYR A 48 14.35 -9.06 1.28
CA TYR A 48 12.92 -9.16 1.57
C TYR A 48 12.15 -7.93 1.06
N ARG A 49 12.63 -6.73 1.37
CA ARG A 49 12.04 -5.45 0.92
C ARG A 49 12.04 -5.36 -0.62
N ALA A 50 13.14 -5.74 -1.28
CA ALA A 50 13.24 -5.72 -2.74
C ALA A 50 12.27 -6.69 -3.43
N VAL A 51 12.09 -7.90 -2.88
CA VAL A 51 11.12 -8.89 -3.40
C VAL A 51 9.69 -8.38 -3.22
N ARG A 52 9.37 -7.83 -2.05
CA ARG A 52 8.06 -7.22 -1.79
C ARG A 52 7.78 -6.12 -2.79
N GLU A 53 8.70 -5.17 -2.95
CA GLU A 53 8.51 -4.03 -3.86
C GLU A 53 8.23 -4.50 -5.29
N ARG A 54 9.01 -5.46 -5.79
CA ARG A 54 8.77 -6.04 -7.12
C ARG A 54 7.37 -6.67 -7.24
N GLN A 55 6.91 -7.40 -6.23
CA GLN A 55 5.58 -7.99 -6.23
C GLN A 55 4.47 -6.92 -6.24
N TRP A 56 4.67 -5.83 -5.49
CA TRP A 56 3.76 -4.69 -5.47
C TRP A 56 3.71 -3.98 -6.83
N GLU A 57 4.87 -3.72 -7.44
CA GLU A 57 4.97 -3.13 -8.78
C GLU A 57 4.30 -4.00 -9.83
N GLU A 58 4.55 -5.32 -9.84
CA GLU A 58 3.91 -6.25 -10.76
C GLU A 58 2.39 -6.28 -10.60
N LYS A 59 1.90 -6.27 -9.35
CA LYS A 59 0.47 -6.24 -9.05
C LYS A 59 -0.14 -4.92 -9.53
N ARG A 60 0.47 -3.78 -9.22
CA ARG A 60 0.01 -2.46 -9.70
C ARG A 60 -0.04 -2.39 -11.22
N LYS A 61 1.00 -2.91 -11.89
CA LYS A 61 1.06 -2.93 -13.35
C LYS A 61 -0.06 -3.79 -13.95
N LYS A 62 -0.30 -4.98 -13.40
CA LYS A 62 -1.42 -5.83 -13.83
C LYS A 62 -2.77 -5.16 -13.64
N GLU A 63 -2.97 -4.45 -12.53
CA GLU A 63 -4.20 -3.69 -12.27
C GLU A 63 -4.36 -2.52 -13.26
N GLU A 64 -3.28 -1.78 -13.54
CA GLU A 64 -3.28 -0.70 -14.54
C GLU A 64 -3.57 -1.22 -15.95
N ASP A 65 -2.92 -2.31 -16.35
CA ASP A 65 -3.13 -2.96 -17.65
C ASP A 65 -4.57 -3.50 -17.77
N ALA A 66 -5.13 -4.07 -16.70
CA ALA A 66 -6.51 -4.55 -16.66
C ALA A 66 -7.52 -3.41 -16.81
N LEU A 67 -7.32 -2.30 -16.08
CA LEU A 67 -8.15 -1.11 -16.21
C LEU A 67 -8.07 -0.54 -17.62
N ARG A 68 -6.85 -0.40 -18.16
CA ARG A 68 -6.64 0.09 -19.54
C ARG A 68 -7.38 -0.79 -20.56
N ALA A 69 -7.24 -2.11 -20.47
CA ALA A 69 -7.94 -3.05 -21.33
C ALA A 69 -9.47 -2.92 -21.20
N GLU A 70 -9.97 -2.70 -19.98
CA GLU A 70 -11.39 -2.45 -19.75
C GLU A 70 -11.86 -1.15 -20.45
N PHE A 71 -11.11 -0.05 -20.31
CA PHE A 71 -11.40 1.22 -21.00
C PHE A 71 -11.39 1.06 -22.52
N GLU A 72 -10.38 0.38 -23.05
CA GLU A 72 -10.27 0.07 -24.49
C GLU A 72 -11.44 -0.78 -24.97
N SER A 73 -11.83 -1.82 -24.22
CA SER A 73 -12.95 -2.70 -24.57
C SER A 73 -14.29 -1.97 -24.63
N LYS A 74 -14.46 -0.93 -23.80
CA LYS A 74 -15.66 -0.09 -23.78
C LYS A 74 -15.59 1.07 -24.77
N GLY A 75 -14.44 1.26 -25.44
CA GLY A 75 -14.21 2.39 -26.34
C GLY A 75 -14.27 3.75 -25.64
N ILE A 76 -14.04 3.80 -24.32
CA ILE A 76 -14.15 5.02 -23.52
C ILE A 76 -12.80 5.74 -23.57
N THR A 77 -12.79 6.97 -24.09
CA THR A 77 -11.60 7.82 -24.05
C THR A 77 -11.53 8.62 -22.75
N PRO A 78 -10.35 9.14 -22.37
CA PRO A 78 -10.24 10.08 -21.25
C PRO A 78 -11.16 11.31 -21.38
N PHE A 79 -11.41 11.78 -22.60
CA PHE A 79 -12.34 12.88 -22.85
C PHE A 79 -13.79 12.49 -22.60
N ASP A 80 -14.17 11.24 -22.89
CA ASP A 80 -15.50 10.72 -22.59
C ASP A 80 -15.72 10.60 -21.08
N LEU A 81 -14.70 10.13 -20.35
CA LEU A 81 -14.73 10.08 -18.89
C LEU A 81 -14.85 11.49 -18.29
N PHE A 82 -14.08 12.45 -18.79
CA PHE A 82 -14.18 13.85 -18.34
C PHE A 82 -15.57 14.44 -18.58
N ARG A 83 -16.16 14.17 -19.75
CA ARG A 83 -17.52 14.63 -20.08
C ARG A 83 -18.56 14.03 -19.14
N GLN A 84 -18.49 12.72 -18.88
CA GLN A 84 -19.39 12.04 -17.95
C GLN A 84 -19.24 12.60 -16.53
N LEU A 85 -18.00 12.76 -16.05
CA LEU A 85 -17.73 13.31 -14.72
C LEU A 85 -18.31 14.73 -14.57
N LYS A 86 -18.11 15.59 -15.59
CA LYS A 86 -18.68 16.94 -15.61
C LYS A 86 -20.21 16.90 -15.51
N GLY A 87 -20.86 16.03 -16.27
CA GLY A 87 -22.31 15.86 -16.21
C GLY A 87 -22.80 15.40 -14.83
N CYS A 88 -22.12 14.42 -14.22
CA CYS A 88 -22.44 13.98 -12.86
C CYS A 88 -22.27 15.10 -11.82
N CYS A 89 -21.26 15.95 -11.95
CA CYS A 89 -21.09 17.11 -11.06
C CYS A 89 -22.26 18.08 -11.18
N GLU A 90 -22.68 18.42 -12.40
CA GLU A 90 -23.82 19.29 -12.66
C GLU A 90 -25.14 18.69 -12.10
N GLU A 91 -25.34 17.38 -12.26
CA GLU A 91 -26.49 16.67 -11.67
C GLU A 91 -26.48 16.70 -10.14
N ILE A 92 -25.32 16.48 -9.51
CA ILE A 92 -25.19 16.54 -8.05
C ILE A 92 -25.55 17.93 -7.54
N GLU A 93 -25.12 18.99 -8.21
CA GLU A 93 -25.46 20.37 -7.84
C GLU A 93 -26.96 20.63 -7.95
N SER A 94 -27.57 20.25 -9.08
CA SER A 94 -29.02 20.39 -9.29
C SER A 94 -29.83 19.60 -8.25
N LEU A 95 -29.40 18.39 -7.90
CA LEU A 95 -30.04 17.57 -6.88
C LEU A 95 -29.92 18.19 -5.48
N LYS A 96 -28.77 18.78 -5.13
CA LYS A 96 -28.58 19.47 -3.85
C LYS A 96 -29.53 20.66 -3.71
N GLU A 97 -29.68 21.47 -4.75
CA GLU A 97 -30.61 22.60 -4.74
C GLU A 97 -32.06 22.14 -4.53
N ARG A 98 -32.47 21.09 -5.25
CA ARG A 98 -33.82 20.54 -5.15
C ARG A 98 -34.10 19.90 -3.79
N VAL A 99 -33.12 19.25 -3.17
CA VAL A 99 -33.23 18.76 -1.78
C VAL A 99 -33.41 19.93 -0.82
N ALA A 100 -32.63 21.01 -0.95
CA ALA A 100 -32.74 22.18 -0.10
C ALA A 100 -34.12 22.87 -0.22
N GLU A 101 -34.67 22.95 -1.43
CA GLU A 101 -36.01 23.49 -1.67
C GLU A 101 -37.10 22.65 -0.98
N LEU A 102 -37.06 21.33 -1.16
CA LEU A 102 -38.02 20.41 -0.54
C LEU A 102 -37.92 20.43 0.98
N GLU A 103 -36.72 20.49 1.54
CA GLU A 103 -36.53 20.66 2.98
C GLU A 103 -37.11 21.98 3.50
N GLY A 104 -36.98 23.06 2.73
CA GLY A 104 -37.62 24.35 3.04
C GLY A 104 -39.14 24.27 3.06
N GLN A 105 -39.74 23.54 2.10
CA GLN A 105 -41.19 23.31 2.03
C GLN A 105 -41.73 22.42 3.16
N ILE A 106 -40.89 21.53 3.71
CA ILE A 106 -41.27 20.66 4.85
C ILE A 106 -41.12 21.40 6.19
N LYS A 107 -40.16 22.33 6.30
CA LYS A 107 -39.86 23.09 7.53
C LYS A 107 -40.67 24.38 7.69
N GLY A 108 -41.22 24.93 6.59
CA GLY A 108 -42.11 26.10 6.59
C GLY A 108 -43.57 25.73 6.75
#